data_AF-A0A3B1DXP1-F1
#
_entry.id   AF-A0A3B1DXP1-F1
#
_cell.length_a   1.000
_cell.length_b   1.000
_cell.length_c   1.000
_cell.angle_alpha   90.00
_cell.angle_beta   90.00
_cell.angle_gamma   90.00
#
_symmetry.space_group_name_H-M   'P 1'
#
loop_
_entity.id
_entity.type
_entity.pdbx_description
1 polymer ?
#
loop_
_entity_poly.entity_id
_entity_poly.type
_entity_poly.pdbx_seq_one_letter_code
_entity_poly.pdbx_strand_id
1 'polypeptide(L)'
;APYMETNHAAFQCPNFGPSQVDRFVHSSHNRIMSGYAYNGSTLGEGVKYDYSNYPTVTGQPHFKKFRDITQLTRTIAFADSAVYNTWSTDNVNTPGDFIENWTLCPPALGSAQYPPTATIHFRHSGAANVAFMDGHVETRSPHYLTNQSSEQLERDLGYITDGDINNEALQDNLYDDQ
;
A
#
# COMPACT_ATOMS: atom_id res chain seq x y z
N ALA A 1 -17.31 -22.64 -2.50
CA ALA A 1 -16.46 -22.82 -1.31
C ALA A 1 -17.20 -22.24 -0.10
N PRO A 2 -17.57 -23.02 0.93
CA PRO A 2 -18.64 -22.63 1.85
C PRO A 2 -18.20 -21.94 3.16
N TYR A 3 -17.04 -21.26 3.25
CA TYR A 3 -16.59 -20.63 4.52
C TYR A 3 -15.82 -19.30 4.39
N MET A 4 -15.99 -18.50 3.33
CA MET A 4 -15.26 -17.22 3.21
C MET A 4 -15.76 -16.13 4.18
N GLU A 5 -17.04 -16.15 4.56
CA GLU A 5 -17.65 -15.06 5.35
C GLU A 5 -17.15 -14.95 6.80
N THR A 6 -16.64 -16.05 7.37
CA THR A 6 -16.12 -16.08 8.75
C THR A 6 -14.64 -16.44 8.83
N ASN A 7 -14.02 -16.86 7.73
CA ASN A 7 -12.61 -17.22 7.69
C ASN A 7 -11.72 -15.99 7.51
N HIS A 8 -11.57 -15.21 8.58
CA HIS A 8 -10.70 -14.04 8.60
C HIS A 8 -9.22 -14.37 8.33
N ALA A 9 -8.78 -15.60 8.64
CA ALA A 9 -7.41 -16.04 8.37
C ALA A 9 -7.12 -16.11 6.86
N ALA A 10 -8.13 -16.27 5.99
CA ALA A 10 -7.96 -16.23 4.54
C ALA A 10 -7.54 -14.84 4.03
N PHE A 11 -7.79 -13.79 4.80
CA PHE A 11 -7.45 -12.41 4.42
C PHE A 11 -6.16 -11.93 5.08
N GLN A 12 -5.62 -12.66 6.07
CA GLN A 12 -4.42 -12.30 6.81
C GLN A 12 -3.21 -13.05 6.25
N CYS A 13 -2.11 -12.33 6.02
CA CYS A 13 -0.82 -12.99 5.82
C CYS A 13 -0.41 -13.73 7.11
N PRO A 14 -0.13 -15.06 7.06
CA PRO A 14 0.29 -15.81 8.25
C PRO A 14 1.61 -15.30 8.87
N ASN A 15 2.42 -14.61 8.06
CA ASN A 15 3.68 -13.97 8.47
C ASN A 15 3.53 -12.46 8.65
N PHE A 16 2.32 -11.98 8.94
CA PHE A 16 2.06 -10.62 9.37
C PHE A 16 1.16 -10.60 10.61
N GLY A 17 1.81 -10.77 11.76
CA GLY A 17 1.15 -10.88 13.06
C GLY A 17 1.32 -9.64 13.96
N PRO A 18 0.68 -9.64 15.14
CA PRO A 18 0.78 -8.58 16.14
C PRO A 18 2.21 -8.17 16.53
N SER A 19 3.18 -9.08 16.45
CA SER A 19 4.58 -8.77 16.78
C SER A 19 5.33 -8.01 15.67
N GLN A 20 4.72 -7.87 14.50
CA GLN A 20 5.31 -7.20 13.34
C GLN A 20 4.67 -5.84 13.08
N VAL A 21 3.78 -5.37 13.95
CA VAL A 21 3.24 -4.00 13.95
C VAL A 21 3.35 -3.44 15.34
N ASP A 22 3.65 -2.15 15.45
CA ASP A 22 3.71 -1.46 16.74
C ASP A 22 2.29 -1.15 17.26
N ARG A 23 1.30 -1.04 16.34
CA ARG A 23 -0.11 -0.77 16.68
C ARG A 23 -1.09 -1.24 15.60
N PHE A 24 -2.34 -1.50 16.01
CA PHE A 24 -3.46 -1.74 15.10
C PHE A 24 -4.21 -0.45 14.79
N VAL A 25 -4.43 -0.17 13.50
CA VAL A 25 -5.16 1.02 13.04
C VAL A 25 -6.63 0.98 13.44
N HIS A 26 -7.23 -0.21 13.53
CA HIS A 26 -8.59 -0.39 14.03
C HIS A 26 -8.58 -1.07 15.41
N SER A 27 -8.54 -0.24 16.45
CA SER A 27 -8.49 -0.65 17.86
C SER A 27 -9.63 -1.57 18.31
N SER A 28 -10.76 -1.58 17.58
CA SER A 28 -11.95 -2.36 17.96
C SER A 28 -11.78 -3.89 17.85
N HIS A 29 -10.74 -4.38 17.17
CA HIS A 29 -10.55 -5.83 16.97
C HIS A 29 -9.17 -6.35 17.36
N ASN A 30 -8.26 -5.47 17.82
CA ASN A 30 -6.88 -5.81 18.25
C ASN A 30 -6.18 -6.85 17.34
N ARG A 31 -6.39 -6.73 16.03
CA ARG A 31 -5.93 -7.65 15.00
C ARG A 31 -5.65 -6.88 13.71
N ILE A 32 -4.68 -7.36 12.94
CA ILE A 32 -4.45 -6.94 11.55
C ILE A 32 -5.66 -7.36 10.72
N MET A 33 -6.11 -6.52 9.78
CA MET A 33 -7.28 -6.83 8.97
C MET A 33 -6.91 -7.65 7.74
N SER A 34 -5.87 -7.24 7.01
CA SER A 34 -5.43 -7.95 5.81
C SER A 34 -3.91 -8.10 5.71
N GLY A 35 -3.17 -7.04 6.03
CA GLY A 35 -1.76 -6.94 5.64
C GLY A 35 -1.55 -6.70 4.14
N TYR A 36 -2.60 -6.48 3.35
CA TYR A 36 -2.49 -6.15 1.94
C TYR A 36 -3.07 -4.76 1.70
N ALA A 37 -2.46 -4.00 0.79
CA ALA A 37 -2.98 -2.73 0.33
C ALA A 37 -3.35 -2.78 -1.15
N TYR A 38 -4.32 -1.95 -1.51
CA TYR A 38 -4.78 -1.76 -2.88
C TYR A 38 -4.07 -0.59 -3.55
N ASN A 39 -3.84 -0.66 -4.87
CA ASN A 39 -3.35 0.46 -5.67
C ASN A 39 -4.44 1.53 -5.90
N GLY A 40 -4.94 2.12 -4.81
CA GLY A 40 -6.04 3.10 -4.83
C GLY A 40 -5.62 4.47 -5.35
N SER A 41 -4.33 4.81 -5.30
CA SER A 41 -3.79 6.05 -5.84
C SER A 41 -4.00 6.16 -7.35
N THR A 42 -3.82 5.07 -8.09
CA THR A 42 -3.96 5.09 -9.56
C THR A 42 -5.23 4.41 -10.06
N LEU A 43 -5.66 3.30 -9.45
CA LEU A 43 -6.87 2.58 -9.88
C LEU A 43 -8.17 3.17 -9.31
N GLY A 44 -8.04 4.17 -8.43
CA GLY A 44 -9.13 4.88 -7.79
C GLY A 44 -9.44 4.34 -6.40
N GLU A 45 -9.46 5.22 -5.42
CA GLU A 45 -9.65 4.93 -3.99
C GLU A 45 -11.09 4.55 -3.59
N GLY A 46 -12.00 4.44 -4.57
CA GLY A 46 -13.42 4.14 -4.36
C GLY A 46 -14.25 5.41 -4.16
N VAL A 47 -13.88 6.25 -3.19
CA VAL A 47 -14.55 7.54 -2.94
C VAL A 47 -13.50 8.63 -2.76
N LYS A 48 -13.49 9.59 -3.69
CA LYS A 48 -12.68 10.80 -3.53
C LYS A 48 -13.44 11.81 -2.69
N TYR A 49 -12.90 12.09 -1.51
CA TYR A 49 -13.46 13.08 -0.59
C TYR A 49 -12.89 14.48 -0.87
N ASP A 50 -13.78 15.47 -0.94
CA ASP A 50 -13.43 16.87 -0.99
C ASP A 50 -13.63 17.50 0.40
N TYR A 51 -12.52 17.93 0.99
CA TYR A 51 -12.44 18.56 2.30
C TYR A 51 -12.34 20.09 2.23
N SER A 52 -12.43 20.71 1.03
CA SER A 52 -12.22 22.15 0.87
C SER A 52 -13.21 23.01 1.66
N ASN A 53 -14.39 22.47 1.97
CA ASN A 53 -15.48 23.14 2.68
C ASN A 53 -15.75 22.54 4.08
N TYR A 54 -14.70 22.06 4.76
CA TYR A 54 -14.80 21.49 6.11
C TYR A 54 -15.61 22.41 7.07
N PRO A 55 -16.56 21.87 7.86
CA PRO A 55 -16.79 20.45 8.16
C PRO A 55 -17.69 19.70 7.18
N THR A 56 -18.23 20.36 6.16
CA THR A 56 -19.06 19.69 5.15
C THR A 56 -18.17 19.00 4.12
N VAL A 57 -17.99 17.69 4.29
CA VAL A 57 -17.23 16.84 3.37
C VAL A 57 -18.18 16.29 2.31
N THR A 58 -17.81 16.43 1.05
CA THR A 58 -18.53 15.79 -0.06
C THR A 58 -17.67 14.64 -0.61
N GLY A 59 -18.31 13.57 -1.06
CA GLY A 59 -17.63 12.42 -1.65
C GLY A 59 -18.18 12.12 -3.03
N GLN A 60 -17.30 11.84 -3.98
CA GLN A 60 -17.69 11.38 -5.32
C GLN A 60 -17.07 10.02 -5.62
N PRO A 61 -17.76 9.14 -6.34
CA PRO A 61 -17.21 7.86 -6.75
C PRO A 61 -15.95 8.06 -7.59
N HIS A 62 -14.86 7.36 -7.26
CA HIS A 62 -13.57 7.48 -7.94
C HIS A 62 -12.99 6.10 -8.25
N PHE A 63 -13.02 5.73 -9.53
CA PHE A 63 -12.59 4.42 -10.01
C PHE A 63 -12.05 4.54 -11.43
N LYS A 64 -11.04 3.73 -11.76
CA LYS A 64 -10.54 3.54 -13.12
C LYS A 64 -11.28 2.37 -13.79
N LYS A 65 -11.70 2.52 -15.04
CA LYS A 65 -12.29 1.40 -15.80
C LYS A 65 -11.17 0.53 -16.35
N PHE A 66 -11.42 -0.77 -16.51
CA PHE A 66 -10.42 -1.68 -17.09
C PHE A 66 -9.89 -1.25 -18.46
N ARG A 67 -10.75 -0.66 -19.31
CA ARG A 67 -10.34 -0.15 -20.63
C ARG A 67 -9.39 1.05 -20.57
N ASP A 68 -9.33 1.73 -19.43
CA ASP A 68 -8.51 2.93 -19.23
C ASP A 68 -7.17 2.58 -18.56
N ILE A 69 -6.93 1.31 -18.19
CA ILE A 69 -5.66 0.80 -17.63
C ILE A 69 -4.74 0.41 -18.79
N THR A 70 -3.49 0.88 -18.76
CA THR A 70 -2.55 0.70 -19.88
C THR A 70 -2.23 -0.76 -20.17
N GLN A 71 -1.94 -1.54 -19.12
CA GLN A 71 -1.62 -2.96 -19.28
C GLN A 71 -1.99 -3.78 -18.03
N LEU A 72 -3.10 -4.51 -18.11
CA LEU A 72 -3.63 -5.31 -16.98
C LEU A 72 -2.62 -6.32 -16.41
N THR A 73 -1.79 -6.91 -17.27
CA THR A 73 -0.77 -7.91 -16.87
C THR A 73 0.45 -7.29 -16.20
N ARG A 74 0.55 -5.95 -16.12
CA ARG A 74 1.68 -5.24 -15.49
C ARG A 74 1.25 -4.24 -14.43
N THR A 75 -0.03 -3.92 -14.35
CA THR A 75 -0.54 -3.03 -13.31
C THR A 75 -0.77 -3.80 -12.02
N ILE A 76 -0.11 -3.36 -10.95
CA ILE A 76 -0.31 -3.86 -9.59
C ILE A 76 -1.70 -3.46 -9.11
N ALA A 77 -2.43 -4.45 -8.60
CA ALA A 77 -3.71 -4.29 -7.94
C ALA A 77 -3.55 -4.31 -6.42
N PHE A 78 -2.87 -5.33 -5.89
CA PHE A 78 -2.62 -5.50 -4.46
C PHE A 78 -1.18 -5.94 -4.21
N ALA A 79 -0.65 -5.60 -3.04
CA ALA A 79 0.62 -6.14 -2.58
C ALA A 79 0.65 -6.28 -1.06
N ASP A 80 1.58 -7.11 -0.58
CA ASP A 80 2.00 -7.09 0.82
C ASP A 80 2.35 -5.68 1.26
N SER A 81 1.63 -5.17 2.25
CA SER A 81 1.74 -3.78 2.68
C SER A 81 1.85 -3.59 4.19
N ALA A 82 2.53 -2.51 4.55
CA ALA A 82 2.60 -1.88 5.87
C ALA A 82 3.08 -0.43 5.67
N VAL A 83 3.05 0.39 6.71
CA VAL A 83 3.59 1.76 6.62
C VAL A 83 4.30 2.16 7.89
N TYR A 84 5.42 2.85 7.72
CA TYR A 84 6.04 3.63 8.78
C TYR A 84 5.29 4.95 8.90
N ASN A 85 4.52 5.09 9.97
CA ASN A 85 3.62 6.21 10.16
C ASN A 85 4.38 7.50 10.47
N THR A 86 4.26 8.51 9.62
CA THR A 86 4.87 9.84 9.83
C THR A 86 3.87 10.89 10.29
N TRP A 87 2.61 10.51 10.51
CA TRP A 87 1.51 11.42 10.83
C TRP A 87 0.80 11.00 12.11
N SER A 88 -0.04 11.90 12.65
CA SER A 88 -0.80 11.63 13.88
C SER A 88 -2.27 11.91 13.60
N THR A 89 -3.12 10.90 13.75
CA THR A 89 -4.57 11.10 13.89
C THR A 89 -5.06 10.63 15.25
N ASP A 90 -5.88 11.48 15.85
CA ASP A 90 -6.83 11.15 16.91
C ASP A 90 -6.27 10.45 18.16
N ASN A 91 -5.04 10.78 18.59
CA ASN A 91 -4.37 10.15 19.74
C ASN A 91 -4.21 8.62 19.65
N VAL A 92 -4.56 8.01 18.51
CA VAL A 92 -4.48 6.57 18.29
C VAL A 92 -3.18 6.21 17.60
N ASN A 93 -2.64 7.01 16.69
CA ASN A 93 -1.40 6.69 15.98
C ASN A 93 -0.29 7.69 16.36
N THR A 94 0.88 7.18 16.75
CA THR A 94 2.05 8.02 17.07
C THR A 94 2.97 8.06 15.85
N PRO A 95 3.51 9.23 15.46
CA PRO A 95 4.59 9.27 14.48
C PRO A 95 5.73 8.38 14.94
N GLY A 96 6.20 7.51 14.05
CA GLY A 96 7.18 6.47 14.36
C GLY A 96 6.61 5.05 14.51
N ASP A 97 5.29 4.90 14.63
CA ASP A 97 4.66 3.58 14.70
C ASP A 97 4.72 2.88 13.33
N PHE A 98 5.10 1.59 13.31
CA PHE A 98 4.93 0.72 12.15
C PHE A 98 3.55 0.04 12.18
N ILE A 99 2.69 0.34 11.23
CA ILE A 99 1.26 -0.01 11.28
C ILE A 99 0.78 -0.66 9.98
N GLU A 100 -0.44 -1.21 10.04
CA GLU A 100 -1.15 -1.66 8.84
C GLU A 100 -1.40 -0.50 7.87
N ASN A 101 -1.36 -0.82 6.58
CA ASN A 101 -1.64 0.12 5.50
C ASN A 101 -2.63 -0.49 4.49
N TRP A 102 -3.49 0.34 3.90
CA TRP A 102 -4.54 -0.08 2.99
C TRP A 102 -4.39 0.45 1.56
N THR A 103 -3.51 1.43 1.35
CA THR A 103 -3.29 2.03 0.02
C THR A 103 -1.82 1.97 -0.37
N LEU A 104 -1.52 1.44 -1.55
CA LEU A 104 -0.16 1.46 -2.09
C LEU A 104 0.22 2.86 -2.55
N CYS A 105 1.41 3.30 -2.14
CA CYS A 105 2.02 4.55 -2.55
C CYS A 105 3.08 4.24 -3.63
N PRO A 106 2.89 4.69 -4.88
CA PRO A 106 3.90 4.59 -5.91
C PRO A 106 5.08 5.53 -5.61
N PRO A 107 6.29 5.23 -6.10
CA PRO A 107 7.47 6.07 -5.89
C PRO A 107 7.27 7.57 -6.21
N ALA A 108 6.64 7.93 -7.33
CA ALA A 108 6.51 9.34 -7.74
C ALA A 108 5.55 10.16 -6.87
N LEU A 109 4.60 9.52 -6.19
CA LEU A 109 3.72 10.20 -5.23
C LEU A 109 4.46 10.62 -3.94
N GLY A 110 5.72 10.21 -3.75
CA GLY A 110 6.59 10.66 -2.65
C GLY A 110 7.08 12.11 -2.75
N SER A 111 6.34 13.01 -3.43
CA SER A 111 6.76 14.39 -3.67
C SER A 111 5.92 15.44 -2.91
N ALA A 112 6.65 16.35 -2.26
CA ALA A 112 6.28 17.61 -1.61
C ALA A 112 5.26 17.62 -0.44
N GLN A 113 4.23 16.76 -0.43
CA GLN A 113 3.14 16.87 0.55
C GLN A 113 3.14 15.76 1.61
N TYR A 114 3.79 14.64 1.32
CA TYR A 114 4.05 13.53 2.24
C TYR A 114 5.48 13.02 1.95
N PRO A 115 6.32 12.73 2.97
CA PRO A 115 7.61 12.09 2.72
C PRO A 115 7.38 10.80 1.92
N PRO A 116 8.31 10.36 1.05
CA PRO A 116 8.18 9.10 0.33
C PRO A 116 7.92 7.99 1.34
N THR A 117 6.69 7.49 1.35
CA THR A 117 6.26 6.41 2.22
C THR A 117 6.25 5.14 1.40
N ALA A 118 7.37 4.43 1.41
CA ALA A 118 7.41 3.08 0.88
C ALA A 118 6.36 2.23 1.61
N THR A 119 5.38 1.70 0.87
CA THR A 119 4.25 0.97 1.46
C THR A 119 4.31 -0.53 1.24
N ILE A 120 5.17 -1.03 0.35
CA ILE A 120 5.28 -2.47 0.11
C ILE A 120 6.21 -3.06 1.16
N HIS A 121 5.75 -4.12 1.82
CA HIS A 121 6.48 -4.78 2.91
C HIS A 121 7.03 -6.14 2.45
N PHE A 122 8.36 -6.25 2.40
CA PHE A 122 9.08 -7.41 1.87
C PHE A 122 9.30 -8.51 2.93
N ARG A 123 8.21 -8.93 3.57
CA ARG A 123 8.22 -9.84 4.73
C ARG A 123 8.36 -11.33 4.42
N HIS A 124 8.40 -11.73 3.15
CA HIS A 124 8.52 -13.13 2.74
C HIS A 124 9.96 -13.48 2.36
N SER A 125 10.85 -13.51 3.37
CA SER A 125 12.29 -13.69 3.17
C SER A 125 12.92 -12.61 2.27
N GLY A 126 12.56 -11.34 2.51
CA GLY A 126 13.01 -10.22 1.69
C GLY A 126 12.26 -10.09 0.36
N ALA A 127 11.06 -10.67 0.25
CA ALA A 127 10.19 -10.58 -0.92
C ALA A 127 8.75 -10.22 -0.53
N ALA A 128 7.98 -9.73 -1.50
CA ALA A 128 6.57 -9.40 -1.36
C ALA A 128 5.75 -10.17 -2.41
N ASN A 129 4.53 -10.59 -2.05
CA ASN A 129 3.57 -11.10 -3.01
C ASN A 129 2.75 -9.94 -3.57
N VAL A 130 2.55 -9.98 -4.89
CA VAL A 130 1.96 -8.89 -5.67
C VAL A 130 0.92 -9.47 -6.60
N ALA A 131 -0.32 -9.00 -6.48
CA ALA A 131 -1.40 -9.35 -7.39
C ALA A 131 -1.54 -8.26 -8.46
N PHE A 132 -1.69 -8.68 -9.70
CA PHE A 132 -1.87 -7.81 -10.85
C PHE A 132 -3.33 -7.74 -11.30
N MET A 133 -3.66 -6.77 -12.15
CA MET A 133 -5.04 -6.49 -12.57
C MET A 133 -5.70 -7.58 -13.42
N ASP A 134 -4.92 -8.45 -14.05
CA ASP A 134 -5.40 -9.65 -14.73
C ASP A 134 -5.61 -10.86 -13.79
N GLY A 135 -5.29 -10.72 -12.50
CA GLY A 135 -5.51 -11.70 -11.46
C GLY A 135 -4.35 -12.67 -11.20
N HIS A 136 -3.23 -12.56 -11.90
CA HIS A 136 -2.04 -13.36 -11.55
C HIS A 136 -1.32 -12.76 -10.33
N VAL A 137 -0.50 -13.59 -9.68
CA VAL A 137 0.30 -13.21 -8.51
C VAL A 137 1.75 -13.56 -8.74
N GLU A 138 2.65 -12.65 -8.42
CA GLU A 138 4.10 -12.83 -8.47
C GLU A 138 4.74 -12.56 -7.12
N THR A 139 5.87 -13.22 -6.85
CA THR A 139 6.77 -12.86 -5.76
C THR A 139 7.86 -11.94 -6.30
N ARG A 140 8.02 -10.76 -5.71
CA ARG A 140 8.92 -9.71 -6.18
C ARG A 140 9.91 -9.27 -5.10
N SER A 141 11.13 -8.94 -5.54
CA SER A 141 12.20 -8.39 -4.71
C SER A 141 12.09 -6.86 -4.58
N PRO A 142 12.63 -6.29 -3.49
CA PRO A 142 12.53 -4.86 -3.23
C PRO A 142 13.40 -4.04 -4.15
N HIS A 143 12.92 -2.83 -4.41
CA HIS A 143 13.67 -1.70 -4.90
C HIS A 143 13.58 -0.58 -3.87
N TYR A 144 14.69 0.11 -3.65
CA TYR A 144 14.79 1.18 -2.67
C TYR A 144 15.28 2.45 -3.34
N LEU A 145 14.65 3.57 -2.99
CA LEU A 145 15.12 4.89 -3.41
C LEU A 145 16.44 5.22 -2.70
N THR A 146 17.33 5.95 -3.37
CA THR A 146 18.62 6.37 -2.80
C THR A 146 18.46 7.20 -1.52
N ASN A 147 17.38 7.97 -1.41
CA ASN A 147 17.05 8.85 -0.29
C ASN A 147 15.98 8.27 0.65
N GLN A 148 15.73 6.96 0.61
CA GLN A 148 14.77 6.32 1.49
C GLN A 148 15.23 6.37 2.96
N SER A 149 14.30 6.51 3.91
CA SER A 149 14.65 6.64 5.33
C SER A 149 15.17 5.32 5.91
N SER A 150 16.09 5.42 6.89
CA SER A 150 16.63 4.24 7.58
C SER A 150 15.55 3.41 8.27
N GLU A 151 14.53 4.06 8.83
CA GLU A 151 13.42 3.39 9.52
C GLU A 151 12.60 2.53 8.56
N GLN A 152 12.42 2.99 7.32
CA GLN A 152 11.75 2.19 6.29
C GLN A 152 12.61 1.00 5.86
N LEU A 153 13.92 1.19 5.71
CA LEU A 153 14.86 0.11 5.37
C LEU A 153 14.95 -0.94 6.47
N GLU A 154 15.01 -0.54 7.74
CA GLU A 154 15.04 -1.45 8.90
C GLU A 154 13.75 -2.28 9.04
N ARG A 155 12.64 -1.83 8.44
CA ARG A 155 11.34 -2.50 8.45
C ARG A 155 10.99 -3.17 7.12
N ASP A 156 11.98 -3.36 6.24
CA ASP A 156 11.81 -3.99 4.93
C ASP A 156 10.68 -3.36 4.10
N LEU A 157 10.52 -2.03 4.19
CA LEU A 157 9.61 -1.27 3.33
C LEU A 157 10.34 -0.84 2.07
N GLY A 158 9.69 -0.97 0.92
CA GLY A 158 10.26 -0.51 -0.36
C GLY A 158 9.20 -0.40 -1.45
N TYR A 159 9.66 -0.53 -2.68
CA TYR A 159 8.85 -0.40 -3.89
C TYR A 159 9.11 -1.55 -4.86
N ILE A 160 8.25 -1.64 -5.87
CA ILE A 160 8.38 -2.61 -6.96
C ILE A 160 8.32 -1.86 -8.27
N THR A 161 9.33 -2.06 -9.11
CA THR A 161 9.40 -1.54 -10.48
C THR A 161 10.09 -2.59 -11.36
N ASP A 162 9.86 -2.54 -12.67
CA ASP A 162 10.65 -3.29 -13.65
C ASP A 162 11.86 -2.48 -14.19
N GLY A 163 12.07 -1.26 -13.72
CA GLY A 163 13.09 -0.33 -14.21
C GLY A 163 14.06 0.14 -13.13
N ASP A 164 14.85 1.15 -13.48
CA ASP A 164 15.64 1.88 -12.48
C ASP A 164 14.70 2.73 -11.63
N ILE A 165 14.62 2.42 -10.34
CA ILE A 165 13.77 3.14 -9.38
C ILE A 165 14.18 4.60 -9.20
N ASN A 166 15.42 4.97 -9.53
CA ASN A 166 15.87 6.37 -9.45
C ASN A 166 15.60 7.13 -10.75
N ASN A 167 15.04 6.46 -11.78
CA ASN A 167 14.56 7.12 -12.99
C ASN A 167 13.08 7.44 -12.83
N GLU A 168 12.77 8.73 -12.65
CA GLU A 168 11.41 9.23 -12.42
C GLU A 168 10.41 8.81 -13.51
N ALA A 169 10.86 8.58 -14.75
CA ALA A 169 10.00 8.14 -15.85
C ALA A 169 9.67 6.64 -15.83
N LEU A 170 10.35 5.84 -14.99
CA LEU A 170 10.23 4.39 -14.96
C LEU A 170 9.80 3.84 -13.58
N GLN A 171 9.92 4.64 -12.52
CA GLN A 171 9.68 4.20 -11.16
C GLN A 171 8.23 3.75 -10.91
N ASP A 172 7.24 4.34 -11.60
CA ASP A 172 5.82 4.05 -11.42
C ASP A 172 5.23 3.13 -12.51
N ASN A 173 6.09 2.50 -13.33
CA ASN A 173 5.68 1.68 -14.48
C ASN A 173 4.74 0.51 -14.18
N LEU A 174 4.69 0.05 -12.93
CA LEU A 174 3.79 -0.99 -12.45
C LEU A 174 2.55 -0.46 -11.72
N TYR A 175 2.48 0.84 -11.46
CA TYR A 175 1.38 1.47 -10.73
C TYR A 175 0.35 2.14 -11.65
N ASP A 176 0.50 1.99 -12.98
CA ASP A 176 -0.35 2.52 -14.05
C ASP A 176 -0.11 3.99 -14.42
N ASP A 177 1.18 4.32 -14.54
CA ASP A 177 1.67 5.61 -15.02
C ASP A 177 1.69 5.71 -16.56
N GLN A 178 0.98 6.74 -17.05
CA GLN A 178 1.19 7.45 -18.33
C GLN A 178 1.11 8.95 -18.06
#